data_AF-A0A7S2W0J3-F1
#
_entry.id   AF-A0A7S2W0J3-F1
#
_cell.length_a   1.000
_cell.length_b   1.000
_cell.length_c   1.000
_cell.angle_alpha   90.00
_cell.angle_beta   90.00
_cell.angle_gamma   90.00
#
_symmetry.space_group_name_H-M   'P 1'
#
loop_
_entity.id
_entity.type
_entity.pdbx_description
1 polymer ?
#
loop_
_entity_poly.entity_id
_entity_poly.type
_entity_poly.pdbx_seq_one_letter_code
_entity_poly.pdbx_strand_id
1 'polypeptide(L)'
;CPVEVLLSPSPHNTHEFMAHSHIGKSLYFYQLASWFAVIPRSRFNIVLMETFYENPTHHFSKILEWIGVKPVDTDNNGVDGFPSLAALKASAELHQNSHHQPQLQQQITSKVIGDLDQIFFPHNQLLDMLLGYTTGYAKVRDLDPH
;
A
#
# COMPACT_ATOMS: atom_id res chain seq x y z
N CYS A 1 21.61 -12.35 3.52
CA CYS A 1 22.20 -11.06 3.94
C CYS A 1 21.52 -10.68 5.25
N PRO A 2 22.25 -10.50 6.37
CA PRO A 2 21.64 -10.20 7.66
C PRO A 2 20.90 -8.86 7.61
N VAL A 3 19.73 -8.78 8.26
CA VAL A 3 18.90 -7.57 8.33
C VAL A 3 19.68 -6.39 8.93
N GLU A 4 20.62 -6.64 9.84
CA GLU A 4 21.43 -5.60 10.46
C GLU A 4 22.28 -4.82 9.43
N VAL A 5 22.62 -5.44 8.30
CA VAL A 5 23.38 -4.80 7.20
C VAL A 5 22.52 -3.78 6.44
N LEU A 6 21.19 -3.97 6.40
CA LEU A 6 20.25 -3.02 5.79
C LEU A 6 19.99 -1.80 6.67
N LEU A 7 20.22 -1.92 7.98
CA LEU A 7 19.91 -0.89 8.98
C LEU A 7 21.14 -0.12 9.47
N SER A 8 22.35 -0.52 9.04
CA SER A 8 23.60 0.15 9.39
C SER A 8 23.93 1.25 8.36
N PRO A 9 24.29 2.49 8.76
CA PRO A 9 24.69 3.52 7.82
C PRO A 9 26.04 3.15 7.19
N SER A 10 26.04 2.74 5.92
CA SER A 10 27.26 2.46 5.15
C SER A 10 27.89 3.77 4.64
N PRO A 11 29.23 3.89 4.56
CA PRO A 11 29.89 5.17 4.32
C PRO A 11 29.54 5.82 3.00
N HIS A 12 29.36 5.06 1.91
CA HIS A 12 29.00 5.57 0.59
C HIS A 12 28.19 4.48 -0.17
N ASN A 13 27.06 4.84 -0.80
CA ASN A 13 26.16 4.02 -1.66
C ASN A 13 24.82 3.50 -1.08
N THR A 14 24.29 4.05 0.03
CA THR A 14 23.03 3.61 0.66
C THR A 14 21.74 3.97 -0.07
N HIS A 15 21.70 5.08 -0.82
CA HIS A 15 20.46 5.50 -1.50
C HIS A 15 20.01 4.50 -2.58
N GLU A 16 20.94 4.01 -3.40
CA GLU A 16 20.63 3.04 -4.46
C GLU A 16 20.22 1.69 -3.87
N PHE A 17 20.93 1.20 -2.86
CA PHE A 17 20.64 -0.08 -2.22
C PHE A 17 19.30 -0.07 -1.47
N MET A 18 19.00 1.00 -0.74
CA MET A 18 17.70 1.19 -0.08
C MET A 18 16.57 1.35 -1.11
N ALA A 19 16.79 2.09 -2.19
CA ALA A 19 15.82 2.28 -3.28
C ALA A 19 15.49 0.97 -4.01
N HIS A 20 16.42 0.03 -4.07
CA HIS A 20 16.21 -1.25 -4.74
C HIS A 20 15.75 -2.38 -3.81
N SER A 21 15.99 -2.28 -2.50
CA SER A 21 15.52 -3.25 -1.53
C SER A 21 13.99 -3.25 -1.38
N HIS A 22 13.38 -4.43 -1.22
CA HIS A 22 11.95 -4.53 -0.92
C HIS A 22 11.60 -3.87 0.43
N ILE A 23 12.52 -3.91 1.40
CA ILE A 23 12.31 -3.27 2.70
C ILE A 23 12.25 -1.75 2.57
N GLY A 24 13.24 -1.14 1.89
CA GLY A 24 13.25 0.32 1.69
C GLY A 24 12.04 0.83 0.91
N LYS A 25 11.57 0.08 -0.10
CA LYS A 25 10.34 0.41 -0.84
C LYS A 25 9.07 0.35 0.02
N SER A 26 9.07 -0.46 1.08
CA SER A 26 7.95 -0.58 2.02
C SER A 26 7.97 0.48 3.13
N LEU A 27 9.00 1.32 3.23
CA LEU A 27 9.06 2.42 4.19
C LEU A 27 8.30 3.66 3.68
N TYR A 28 6.98 3.55 3.58
CA TYR A 28 6.11 4.54 2.94
C TYR A 28 6.18 5.94 3.56
N PHE A 29 6.42 6.05 4.88
CA PHE A 29 6.54 7.33 5.56
C PHE A 29 7.56 8.25 4.87
N TYR A 30 8.78 7.78 4.63
CA TYR A 30 9.85 8.63 4.08
C TYR A 30 9.54 9.07 2.64
N GLN A 31 8.91 8.18 1.86
CA GLN A 31 8.53 8.47 0.48
C GLN A 31 7.43 9.53 0.45
N LEU A 32 6.34 9.34 1.21
CA LEU A 32 5.22 10.26 1.26
C LEU A 32 5.59 11.60 1.89
N ALA A 33 6.41 11.62 2.95
CA ALA A 33 6.90 12.86 3.55
C ALA A 33 7.68 13.70 2.53
N SER A 34 8.53 13.06 1.74
CA SER A 34 9.29 13.73 0.66
C SER A 34 8.36 14.30 -0.41
N TRP A 35 7.33 13.55 -0.81
CA TRP A 35 6.32 14.03 -1.76
C TRP A 35 5.51 15.21 -1.20
N PHE A 36 5.08 15.14 0.07
CA PHE A 36 4.28 16.20 0.69
C PHE A 36 5.05 17.50 0.93
N ALA A 37 6.38 17.44 1.00
CA ALA A 37 7.23 18.63 1.04
C ALA A 37 7.17 19.46 -0.25
N VAL A 38 6.78 18.85 -1.38
CA VAL A 38 6.76 19.50 -2.70
C VAL A 38 5.33 19.66 -3.24
N ILE A 39 4.46 18.69 -2.99
CA ILE A 39 3.08 18.65 -3.48
C ILE A 39 2.13 18.64 -2.28
N PRO A 40 1.12 19.54 -2.23
CA PRO A 40 0.18 19.56 -1.11
C PRO A 40 -0.50 18.22 -0.89
N ARG A 41 -0.62 17.79 0.38
CA ARG A 41 -1.31 16.55 0.80
C ARG A 41 -2.69 16.36 0.17
N SER A 42 -3.43 17.45 -0.06
CA SER A 42 -4.77 17.44 -0.67
C SER A 42 -4.80 16.92 -2.11
N ARG A 43 -3.65 16.87 -2.79
CA ARG A 43 -3.48 16.31 -4.14
C ARG A 43 -3.23 14.80 -4.16
N PHE A 44 -3.22 14.15 -3.00
CA PHE A 44 -3.04 12.70 -2.89
C PHE A 44 -4.31 12.04 -2.38
N ASN A 45 -4.77 11.02 -3.09
CA ASN A 45 -5.71 10.04 -2.57
C ASN A 45 -4.93 8.78 -2.19
N ILE A 46 -4.92 8.45 -0.90
CA ILE A 46 -4.20 7.29 -0.37
C ILE A 46 -5.25 6.26 -0.02
N VAL A 47 -5.17 5.10 -0.68
CA VAL A 47 -6.11 3.99 -0.53
C VAL A 47 -5.34 2.80 0.02
N LEU A 48 -5.82 2.22 1.12
CA LEU A 48 -5.25 1.00 1.67
C LEU A 48 -5.77 -0.18 0.87
N MET A 49 -4.88 -1.07 0.44
CA MET A 49 -5.24 -2.22 -0.40
C MET A 49 -6.22 -3.14 0.32
N GLU A 50 -6.07 -3.31 1.64
CA GLU A 50 -6.96 -4.11 2.48
C GLU A 50 -8.39 -3.56 2.41
N THR A 51 -8.56 -2.25 2.62
CA THR A 51 -9.88 -1.60 2.52
C THR A 51 -10.43 -1.67 1.09
N PHE A 52 -9.57 -1.49 0.09
CA PHE A 52 -9.98 -1.60 -1.31
C PHE A 52 -10.56 -2.98 -1.61
N TYR A 53 -9.91 -4.05 -1.15
CA TYR A 53 -10.37 -5.41 -1.43
C TYR A 53 -11.58 -5.86 -0.63
N GLU A 54 -11.88 -5.23 0.51
CA GLU A 54 -13.14 -5.46 1.24
C GLU A 54 -14.37 -5.02 0.43
N ASN A 55 -14.25 -3.93 -0.35
CA ASN A 55 -15.31 -3.45 -1.23
C ASN A 55 -14.75 -2.75 -2.49
N PRO A 56 -14.23 -3.52 -3.48
CA PRO A 56 -13.50 -2.97 -4.62
C PRO A 56 -14.34 -1.98 -5.42
N THR A 57 -15.62 -2.32 -5.65
CA THR A 57 -16.54 -1.47 -6.43
C THR A 57 -16.73 -0.11 -5.76
N HIS A 58 -16.94 -0.09 -4.45
CA HIS A 58 -17.11 1.16 -3.70
C HIS A 58 -15.84 2.02 -3.73
N HIS A 59 -14.69 1.43 -3.38
CA HIS A 59 -13.43 2.18 -3.33
C HIS A 59 -12.97 2.65 -4.70
N PHE A 60 -13.17 1.84 -5.74
CA PHE A 60 -12.86 2.25 -7.11
C PHE A 60 -13.77 3.40 -7.57
N SER A 61 -15.06 3.38 -7.23
CA SER A 61 -15.96 4.51 -7.47
C SER A 61 -15.42 5.80 -6.83
N LYS A 62 -14.94 5.73 -5.58
CA LYS A 62 -14.35 6.89 -4.88
C LYS A 62 -13.06 7.39 -5.54
N ILE A 63 -12.24 6.50 -6.08
CA ILE A 63 -11.05 6.89 -6.85
C ILE A 63 -11.47 7.64 -8.12
N LEU A 64 -12.45 7.14 -8.86
CA LEU A 64 -12.98 7.80 -10.07
C LEU A 64 -13.53 9.19 -9.74
N GLU A 65 -14.38 9.30 -8.71
CA GLU A 65 -14.91 10.60 -8.25
C GLU A 65 -13.77 11.57 -7.88
N TRP A 66 -12.73 11.08 -7.22
CA TRP A 66 -11.58 11.89 -6.81
C TRP A 66 -10.78 12.45 -8.00
N ILE A 67 -10.63 11.68 -9.09
CA ILE A 67 -9.99 12.17 -10.33
C ILE A 67 -10.96 12.98 -11.23
N GLY A 68 -12.20 13.21 -10.79
CA GLY A 68 -13.20 13.98 -11.52
C GLY A 68 -13.99 13.17 -12.56
N VAL A 69 -13.94 11.84 -12.49
CA VAL A 69 -14.67 10.93 -13.40
C VAL A 69 -15.91 10.39 -12.69
N LYS A 70 -17.07 10.44 -13.36
CA LYS A 70 -18.28 9.80 -12.84
C LYS A 70 -18.08 8.27 -12.81
N PRO A 71 -18.42 7.55 -11.72
CA PRO A 71 -18.30 6.09 -11.69
C PRO A 71 -19.17 5.39 -12.74
N VAL A 72 -20.39 5.90 -12.95
CA VAL A 72 -21.36 5.38 -13.92
C VAL A 72 -21.90 6.54 -14.74
N ASP A 73 -21.96 6.36 -16.06
CA ASP A 73 -22.58 7.30 -16.99
C ASP A 73 -24.10 7.08 -16.97
N THR A 74 -24.78 7.75 -16.05
CA THR A 74 -26.26 7.71 -15.97
C THR A 74 -26.94 8.38 -17.15
N ASP A 75 -26.22 9.25 -17.86
CA ASP A 75 -26.78 10.12 -18.89
C ASP A 75 -26.60 9.50 -20.28
N ASN A 76 -25.91 8.35 -20.38
CA ASN A 76 -25.62 7.59 -21.61
C ASN A 76 -25.03 8.44 -22.75
N ASN A 77 -24.30 9.50 -22.41
CA ASN A 77 -23.70 10.39 -23.39
C ASN A 77 -22.33 9.86 -23.87
N GLY A 78 -21.80 8.81 -23.22
CA GLY A 78 -20.55 8.15 -23.58
C GLY A 78 -19.31 9.00 -23.30
N VAL A 79 -19.46 10.07 -22.52
CA VAL A 79 -18.41 11.07 -22.31
C VAL A 79 -17.54 10.72 -21.10
N ASP A 80 -18.13 10.23 -20.00
CA ASP A 80 -17.40 9.95 -18.75
C ASP A 80 -18.02 8.81 -17.93
N GLY A 81 -17.21 7.81 -17.57
CA GLY A 81 -17.59 6.73 -16.64
C GLY A 81 -17.94 5.38 -17.27
N PHE A 82 -18.34 4.42 -16.44
CA PHE A 82 -18.75 3.09 -16.93
C PHE A 82 -20.20 3.10 -17.44
N PRO A 83 -20.55 2.32 -18.46
CA PRO A 83 -21.90 2.29 -19.03
C PRO A 83 -22.96 1.70 -18.09
N SER A 84 -22.55 1.03 -17.02
CA SER A 84 -23.44 0.50 -15.99
C SER A 84 -22.66 0.19 -14.71
N LEU A 85 -23.39 0.05 -13.60
CA LEU A 85 -22.84 -0.44 -12.35
C LEU A 85 -22.24 -1.86 -12.49
N ALA A 86 -22.82 -2.70 -13.36
CA ALA A 86 -22.31 -4.05 -13.61
C ALA A 86 -20.93 -4.00 -14.29
N ALA A 87 -20.74 -3.10 -15.26
CA ALA A 87 -19.45 -2.90 -15.93
C ALA A 87 -18.38 -2.37 -14.97
N LEU A 88 -18.75 -1.41 -14.11
CA LEU A 88 -17.87 -0.91 -13.05
C LEU A 88 -17.45 -2.03 -12.09
N LYS A 89 -18.42 -2.82 -11.62
CA LYS A 89 -18.18 -3.96 -10.73
C LYS A 89 -17.22 -4.97 -11.37
N ALA A 90 -17.48 -5.37 -12.62
CA ALA A 90 -16.63 -6.30 -13.35
C ALA A 90 -15.19 -5.78 -13.46
N SER A 91 -15.00 -4.47 -13.70
CA SER A 91 -13.67 -3.86 -13.75
C SER A 91 -12.98 -3.78 -12.38
N ALA A 92 -13.72 -3.46 -11.32
CA ALA A 92 -13.16 -3.32 -9.97
C ALA A 92 -12.74 -4.67 -9.38
N GLU A 93 -13.45 -5.74 -9.73
CA GLU A 93 -13.25 -7.09 -9.19
C GLU A 93 -12.30 -7.95 -10.03
N LEU A 94 -11.79 -7.44 -11.15
CA LEU A 94 -10.94 -8.17 -12.12
C LEU A 94 -9.54 -8.55 -11.60
N HIS A 95 -9.31 -8.51 -10.29
CA HIS A 95 -8.01 -8.75 -9.68
C HIS A 95 -7.92 -10.12 -9.01
N GLN A 96 -7.62 -11.15 -9.81
CA GLN A 96 -6.90 -12.32 -9.31
C GLN A 96 -5.51 -12.35 -9.94
N ASN A 97 -4.55 -11.69 -9.31
CA ASN A 97 -3.14 -12.02 -9.52
C ASN A 97 -2.84 -13.28 -8.72
N SER A 98 -3.38 -14.42 -9.17
CA SER A 98 -3.12 -15.74 -8.61
C SER A 98 -1.77 -16.29 -9.11
N HIS A 99 -0.71 -15.49 -9.00
CA HIS A 99 0.64 -16.03 -8.97
C HIS A 99 0.98 -16.39 -7.52
N HIS A 100 0.23 -17.35 -6.97
CA HIS A 100 0.66 -18.05 -5.78
C HIS A 100 1.94 -18.81 -6.14
N GLN A 101 3.06 -18.41 -5.55
CA GLN A 101 4.30 -19.18 -5.55
C GLN A 101 4.38 -19.90 -4.20
N PRO A 102 3.90 -21.16 -4.09
CA PRO A 102 3.83 -21.86 -2.81
C PRO A 102 5.21 -22.02 -2.16
N GLN A 103 6.26 -22.07 -3.00
CA GLN A 103 7.65 -22.16 -2.58
C GLN A 103 8.12 -20.92 -1.80
N LEU A 104 7.59 -19.72 -2.10
CA LEU A 104 7.91 -18.50 -1.36
C LEU A 104 7.17 -18.46 -0.01
N GLN A 105 5.94 -18.96 0.07
CA GLN A 105 5.19 -19.02 1.32
C GLN A 105 5.90 -19.89 2.37
N GLN A 106 6.56 -20.97 1.94
CA GLN A 106 7.33 -21.84 2.83
C GLN A 106 8.58 -21.16 3.42
N GLN A 107 9.05 -20.06 2.83
CA GLN A 107 10.21 -19.30 3.32
C GLN A 107 9.82 -18.20 4.32
N ILE A 108 8.53 -17.88 4.45
CA ILE A 108 8.02 -16.88 5.39
C ILE A 108 7.80 -17.57 6.74
N THR A 109 8.81 -17.48 7.62
CA THR A 109 8.72 -18.02 8.98
C THR A 109 8.14 -16.99 9.94
N SER A 110 7.56 -17.44 11.06
CA SER A 110 7.08 -16.54 12.13
C SER A 110 8.18 -15.62 12.66
N LYS A 111 9.43 -16.10 12.68
CA LYS A 111 10.59 -15.26 13.03
C LYS A 111 10.79 -14.12 12.03
N VAL A 112 10.77 -14.41 10.73
CA VAL A 112 10.94 -13.37 9.69
C VAL A 112 9.78 -12.36 9.77
N ILE A 113 8.55 -12.80 10.01
CA ILE A 113 7.41 -11.90 10.23
C ILE A 113 7.68 -10.99 11.43
N GLY A 114 8.09 -11.54 12.57
CA GLY A 114 8.40 -10.76 13.78
C GLY A 114 9.54 -9.77 13.61
N ASP A 115 10.61 -10.19 12.93
CA ASP A 115 11.74 -9.29 12.61
C ASP A 115 11.24 -8.13 11.72
N LEU A 116 10.42 -8.41 10.70
CA LEU A 116 9.85 -7.38 9.83
C LEU A 116 8.87 -6.45 10.57
N ASP A 117 8.00 -6.99 11.42
CA ASP A 117 7.09 -6.19 12.24
C ASP A 117 7.88 -5.23 13.14
N GLN A 118 8.95 -5.69 13.79
CA GLN A 118 9.81 -4.83 14.60
C GLN A 118 10.48 -3.72 13.79
N ILE A 119 10.95 -4.03 12.57
CA ILE A 119 11.54 -3.05 11.66
C ILE A 119 10.50 -1.99 11.28
N PHE A 120 9.32 -2.41 10.82
CA PHE A 120 8.33 -1.48 10.27
C PHE A 120 7.50 -0.75 11.31
N PHE A 121 7.34 -1.29 12.52
CA PHE A 121 6.47 -0.74 13.56
C PHE A 121 6.67 0.77 13.82
N PRO A 122 7.88 1.27 14.16
CA PRO A 122 8.07 2.69 14.41
C PRO A 122 7.80 3.55 13.17
N HIS A 123 8.10 3.04 11.97
CA HIS A 123 7.87 3.77 10.73
C HIS A 123 6.38 3.82 10.35
N ASN A 124 5.62 2.78 10.68
CA ASN A 124 4.17 2.76 10.50
C ASN A 124 3.47 3.71 11.47
N GLN A 125 3.99 3.90 12.69
CA GLN A 125 3.49 4.94 13.59
C GLN A 125 3.72 6.34 13.02
N LEU A 126 4.90 6.60 12.44
CA LEU A 126 5.19 7.85 11.74
C LEU A 126 4.26 8.05 10.54
N LEU A 127 3.95 6.98 9.80
CA LEU A 127 3.00 7.02 8.69
C LEU A 127 1.60 7.40 9.17
N ASP A 128 1.07 6.78 10.22
CA ASP A 128 -0.24 7.10 10.77
C ASP A 128 -0.34 8.57 11.19
N MET A 129 0.70 9.09 11.86
CA MET A 129 0.79 10.51 12.22
C MET A 129 0.84 11.43 10.98
N LEU A 130 1.60 11.05 9.95
CA LEU A 130 1.71 11.81 8.71
C LEU A 130 0.37 11.87 7.95
N LEU A 131 -0.39 10.77 7.98
CA LEU A 131 -1.68 10.66 7.29
C LEU A 131 -2.84 11.25 8.08
N GLY A 132 -2.71 11.35 9.40
CA GLY A 132 -3.74 11.83 10.31
C GLY A 132 -4.83 10.79 10.61
N TYR A 133 -4.60 9.52 10.27
CA TYR A 133 -5.49 8.39 10.58
C TYR A 133 -4.69 7.09 10.72
N THR A 134 -5.26 6.12 11.43
CA THR A 134 -4.65 4.80 11.63
C THR A 134 -4.76 3.94 10.38
N THR A 135 -3.64 3.51 9.83
CA THR A 135 -3.59 2.56 8.69
C THR A 135 -3.83 1.11 9.11
N GLY A 136 -3.57 0.80 10.38
CA GLY A 136 -3.63 -0.56 10.91
C GLY A 136 -2.33 -1.35 10.74
N TYR A 137 -1.31 -0.78 10.09
CA TYR A 137 0.01 -1.41 9.93
C TYR A 137 0.92 -1.23 11.17
N ALA A 138 0.64 -0.25 12.02
CA ALA A 138 1.34 -0.04 13.29
C ALA A 138 0.82 -0.96 14.39
N LYS A 139 0.72 -2.26 14.11
CA LYS A 139 0.31 -3.28 15.08
C LYS A 139 1.45 -4.27 15.27
N VAL A 140 1.83 -4.51 16.51
CA VAL A 140 2.63 -5.71 16.84
C VAL A 140 1.66 -6.87 16.72
N ARG A 141 1.91 -7.79 15.78
CA ARG A 141 1.11 -9.02 15.69
C ARG A 141 1.46 -9.88 16.89
N ASP A 142 0.45 -10.41 17.57
CA ASP A 142 0.67 -11.51 18.51
C ASP A 142 1.11 -12.72 17.69
N LEU A 143 2.41 -13.00 17.69
CA LEU A 143 2.94 -14.18 17.02
C LEU A 143 2.67 -15.38 17.91
N ASP A 144 1.79 -16.27 17.44
CA ASP A 144 1.49 -17.53 18.10
C ASP A 144 2.77 -18.39 18.16
N PRO A 145 3.23 -18.82 19.36
CA PRO A 145 4.41 -19.66 19.50
C PRO A 145 4.05 -21.11 19.14
N HIS A 146 4.03 -21.41 17.84
CA HIS A 146 3.88 -22.78 17.33
C HIS A 146 5.10 -23.16 16.49
#